data_AF-A0A3M1FML1-F1
#
_entry.id   AF-A0A3M1FML1-F1
#
_cell.length_a   1.000
_cell.length_b   1.000
_cell.length_c   1.000
_cell.angle_alpha   90.00
_cell.angle_beta   90.00
_cell.angle_gamma   90.00
#
_symmetry.space_group_name_H-M   'P 1'
#
loop_
_entity.id
_entity.type
_entity.pdbx_description
1 polymer ?
#
loop_
_entity_poly.entity_id
_entity_poly.type
_entity_poly.pdbx_seq_one_letter_code
_entity_poly.pdbx_strand_id
1 'polypeptide(L)' 'VQHEPGAFTPEVAAELEKRGHVLKNLGRRYGNMQAILVDRKTGRLTGLSDARGEGSAVFVPAKR' A
#
# COMPACT_ATOMS: atom_id res chain seq x y z
N VAL A 1 10.80 7.07 -13.62
CA VAL A 1 10.12 6.48 -12.45
C VAL A 1 8.62 6.69 -12.61
N GLN A 2 7.84 5.61 -12.68
CA GLN A 2 6.38 5.71 -12.73
C GLN A 2 5.83 5.68 -11.30
N HIS A 3 4.79 6.47 -11.03
CA HIS A 3 4.18 6.54 -9.70
C HIS A 3 2.69 6.87 -9.76
N GLU A 4 1.98 6.58 -8.66
CA GLU A 4 0.59 6.97 -8.47
C GLU A 4 0.45 8.50 -8.24
N PRO A 5 -0.77 9.05 -8.43
CA PRO A 5 -1.09 10.40 -7.97
C PRO A 5 -0.85 10.54 -6.46
N GLY A 6 -0.21 11.64 -6.06
CA GLY A 6 0.04 11.95 -4.65
C GLY A 6 1.13 11.09 -3.98
N ALA A 7 1.94 10.36 -4.75
CA ALA A 7 3.03 9.55 -4.21
C ALA A 7 4.14 10.37 -3.50
N PHE A 8 4.31 11.64 -3.86
CA PHE A 8 5.34 12.54 -3.31
C PHE A 8 4.73 13.90 -2.98
N THR A 9 5.27 14.58 -1.97
CA THR A 9 5.03 16.02 -1.80
C THR A 9 5.76 16.81 -2.89
N PRO A 10 5.37 18.07 -3.17
CA PRO A 10 6.06 18.89 -4.15
C PRO A 10 7.56 19.03 -3.89
N GLU A 11 7.97 19.16 -2.63
CA GLU A 11 9.37 19.31 -2.22
C GLU A 11 10.18 18.05 -2.50
N VAL A 12 9.61 16.87 -2.19
CA VAL A 12 10.24 15.58 -2.45
C VAL A 12 10.37 15.33 -3.96
N ALA A 13 9.33 15.64 -4.73
CA ALA A 13 9.37 15.48 -6.19
C ALA A 13 10.48 16.34 -6.82
N ALA A 14 10.58 17.61 -6.43
CA ALA A 14 11.60 18.53 -6.93
C ALA A 14 13.03 18.06 -6.57
N GLU A 15 13.24 17.53 -5.37
CA GLU A 15 14.54 16.99 -4.96
C GLU A 15 14.92 15.73 -5.75
N LEU A 16 13.94 14.85 -6.03
CA LEU A 16 14.18 13.67 -6.86
C LEU A 16 14.54 14.08 -8.30
N GLU A 17 13.87 15.07 -8.87
CA GLU A 17 14.17 15.59 -10.20
C GLU A 17 15.56 16.24 -10.27
N LYS A 18 15.96 17.01 -9.24
CA LYS A 18 17.32 17.55 -9.13
C LYS A 18 18.40 16.48 -9.10
N ARG A 19 18.09 15.31 -8.53
CA ARG A 19 18.98 14.13 -8.53
C ARG A 19 19.00 13.38 -9.86
N GLY A 20 18.26 13.86 -10.87
CA GLY A 20 18.22 13.29 -12.21
C GLY A 20 17.12 12.27 -12.43
N HIS A 21 16.18 12.10 -11.49
CA HIS A 21 15.04 11.22 -11.71
C HIS A 21 14.00 11.88 -12.60
N VAL A 22 13.52 11.16 -13.62
CA VAL A 22 12.36 11.58 -14.41
C VAL A 22 11.11 10.97 -13.79
N LEU A 23 10.24 11.79 -13.20
CA LEU A 23 9.00 11.34 -12.58
C LEU A 23 7.86 11.31 -13.61
N LYS A 24 7.09 10.22 -13.62
CA LYS A 24 5.94 10.01 -14.51
C LYS A 24 4.73 9.61 -13.67
N ASN A 25 3.87 10.58 -13.39
CA ASN A 25 2.57 10.31 -12.80
C ASN A 25 1.70 9.53 -13.81
N LEU A 26 1.19 8.37 -13.41
CA LEU A 26 0.34 7.54 -14.29
C LEU A 26 -1.13 7.96 -14.31
N GLY A 27 -1.54 8.92 -13.48
CA GLY A 27 -2.93 9.38 -13.39
C GLY A 27 -3.90 8.35 -12.82
N ARG A 28 -3.41 7.17 -12.43
CA ARG A 28 -4.20 6.07 -11.89
C ARG A 28 -3.48 5.43 -10.71
N ARG A 29 -4.26 4.83 -9.82
CA ARG A 29 -3.76 3.92 -8.79
C ARG A 29 -3.51 2.52 -9.37
N TYR A 30 -2.56 1.78 -8.82
CA TYR A 30 -2.16 0.43 -9.22
C TYR A 30 -1.77 -0.43 -8.02
N GLY A 31 -1.98 -1.74 -8.16
CA GLY A 31 -1.91 -2.69 -7.05
C GLY A 31 -3.31 -3.02 -6.53
N ASN A 32 -3.38 -3.67 -5.38
CA ASN A 32 -4.57 -4.02 -4.59
C ASN A 32 -4.05 -4.94 -3.47
N MET A 33 -3.27 -4.38 -2.53
CA MET A 33 -2.50 -5.21 -1.61
C MET A 33 -3.41 -5.84 -0.56
N GLN A 34 -3.22 -7.13 -0.29
CA GLN A 34 -3.91 -7.83 0.78
C GLN A 34 -2.83 -8.39 1.71
N ALA A 35 -3.01 -8.23 3.01
CA ALA A 35 -1.99 -8.64 3.98
C ALA A 35 -2.61 -9.22 5.26
N ILE A 36 -1.87 -10.11 5.92
CA ILE A 36 -2.17 -10.57 7.27
C ILE A 36 -0.96 -10.21 8.14
N LEU A 37 -1.20 -9.43 9.18
CA LEU A 37 -0.22 -9.16 10.23
C LEU A 37 -0.38 -10.22 11.33
N VAL A 38 0.73 -10.86 11.68
CA VAL A 38 0.85 -11.78 12.81
C VAL A 38 1.64 -11.09 13.93
N ASP A 39 0.96 -10.74 15.02
CA ASP A 39 1.65 -10.34 16.23
C ASP A 39 2.15 -11.59 16.96
N ARG A 40 3.45 -11.85 16.87
CA ARG A 40 4.08 -13.03 17.48
C ARG A 40 4.11 -13.00 19.00
N LYS A 41 3.93 -11.83 19.63
CA LYS A 41 3.93 -11.71 21.10
C LYS A 41 2.57 -12.10 21.67
N THR A 42 1.49 -11.66 21.02
CA THR A 42 0.11 -11.87 21.49
C THR A 42 -0.63 -12.99 20.77
N GLY A 43 -0.09 -13.47 19.64
CA GLY A 43 -0.77 -14.41 18.76
C GLY A 43 -1.90 -13.78 17.92
N ARG A 44 -2.13 -12.46 18.03
CA ARG A 44 -3.21 -11.77 17.34
C ARG A 44 -2.96 -11.71 15.83
N LEU A 45 -3.99 -12.04 15.06
CA LEU A 45 -4.03 -11.89 13.61
C LEU A 45 -4.80 -10.62 13.24
N THR A 46 -4.31 -9.87 12.25
CA THR A 46 -5.03 -8.73 11.66
C THR A 46 -4.99 -8.86 10.15
N GLY A 47 -6.14 -9.02 9.51
CA GLY A 47 -6.23 -8.90 8.06
C GLY A 47 -6.38 -7.44 7.65
N LEU A 48 -5.71 -7.07 6.57
CA LEU A 48 -5.71 -5.74 5.99
C LEU A 48 -6.08 -5.88 4.52
N SER A 49 -7.14 -5.18 4.12
CA SER A 49 -7.61 -5.12 2.74
C SER A 49 -7.48 -3.72 2.21
N ASP A 50 -6.88 -3.60 1.03
CA ASP A 50 -6.73 -2.34 0.35
C ASP A 50 -8.07 -1.84 -0.21
N ALA A 51 -8.47 -0.64 0.20
CA ALA A 51 -9.73 -0.01 -0.19
C ALA A 51 -9.84 0.29 -1.69
N ARG A 52 -8.75 0.15 -2.46
CA ARG A 52 -8.77 0.28 -3.92
C ARG A 52 -9.51 -0.88 -4.60
N GLY A 53 -9.57 -2.04 -3.97
CA GLY A 53 -10.30 -3.21 -4.47
C GLY A 53 -11.54 -3.52 -3.63
N GLU A 54 -12.24 -4.56 -4.01
CA GLU A 54 -13.43 -5.07 -3.30
C GLU A 54 -13.08 -6.13 -2.24
N GLY A 55 -11.80 -6.19 -1.83
CA GLY A 55 -11.29 -7.19 -0.91
C GLY A 55 -11.84 -7.02 0.51
N SER A 56 -11.93 -8.13 1.23
CA SER A 56 -12.29 -8.15 2.65
C SER A 56 -11.41 -9.12 3.43
N ALA A 57 -11.11 -8.76 4.67
CA ALA A 57 -10.42 -9.60 5.62
C ALA A 57 -11.44 -10.22 6.59
N VAL A 58 -11.56 -11.55 6.55
CA VAL A 58 -12.49 -12.29 7.41
C VAL A 58 -11.71 -13.15 8.40
N PHE A 59 -12.03 -13.01 9.69
CA PHE A 59 -11.52 -13.90 10.72
C PHE A 59 -12.46 -15.11 10.86
N VAL A 60 -11.90 -16.31 10.68
CA VAL A 60 -12.63 -17.57 10.89
C VAL A 60 -12.08 -18.24 12.15
N PRO A 61 -12.88 -18.37 13.22
CA PRO A 61 -12.45 -19.10 14.41
C PRO A 61 -12.27 -20.60 14.10
N ALA A 62 -11.30 -21.24 14.74
CA ALA A 62 -11.10 -22.68 14.59
C ALA A 62 -12.36 -23.45 15.02
N LYS A 63 -12.76 -24.45 14.22
CA LYS A 63 -13.79 -25.40 14.63
C LYS A 63 -13.22 -26.27 15.75
N ARG A 64 -13.97 -26.38 16.85
CA ARG A 64 -13.69 -27.32 17.93
C ARG A 64 -13.89 -28.76 17.46
#